data_AF-A0A4V6DW70-F1
#
_entry.id   AF-A0A4V6DW70-F1
#
_cell.length_a   1.000
_cell.length_b   1.000
_cell.length_c   1.000
_cell.angle_alpha   90.00
_cell.angle_beta   90.00
_cell.angle_gamma   90.00
#
_symmetry.space_group_name_H-M   'P 1'
#
loop_
_entity.id
_entity.type
_entity.pdbx_description
1 polymer ?
#
loop_
_entity_poly.entity_id
_entity_poly.type
_entity_poly.pdbx_seq_one_letter_code
_entity_poly.pdbx_strand_id
1 'polypeptide(L)'
;MKKYTLVVLVFCFSLLHALSIDEMLEQEILPPSFDCAKAVSDDELLLCNHIGLMIEYENKLSAAMDNFYSSYYRIVSKHINAQDKNKLRNISKAMIKERQRKVKEELELTDLPEGANPIIPALNAVEMMQDVYLAYFQKITDFIYDEPKYEHIFEQIFTRNAQEYYELIQTSDTLKTIIDKAAKEGLVDKRGRLLAK
;
A
#
# COMPACT_ATOMS: atom_id res chain seq x y z
N MET A 1 27.35 -57.46 -9.35
CA MET A 1 27.69 -56.03 -9.31
C MET A 1 26.39 -55.23 -9.21
N LYS A 2 26.05 -54.73 -8.01
CA LYS A 2 24.84 -53.91 -7.81
C LYS A 2 25.18 -52.46 -8.19
N LYS A 3 24.48 -51.93 -9.20
CA LYS A 3 24.56 -50.50 -9.56
C LYS A 3 23.78 -49.71 -8.51
N TYR A 4 24.48 -48.88 -7.76
CA TYR A 4 23.86 -47.88 -6.90
C TYR A 4 23.41 -46.72 -7.78
N THR A 5 22.11 -46.63 -8.02
CA THR A 5 21.49 -45.47 -8.66
C THR A 5 21.44 -44.34 -7.62
N LEU A 6 22.35 -43.38 -7.73
CA LEU A 6 22.35 -42.16 -6.93
C LEU A 6 21.21 -41.25 -7.43
N VAL A 7 20.07 -41.26 -6.75
CA VAL A 7 19.00 -40.28 -6.96
C VAL A 7 19.38 -39.01 -6.21
N VAL A 8 19.97 -38.06 -6.92
CA VAL A 8 20.18 -36.70 -6.40
C VAL A 8 18.85 -35.96 -6.52
N LEU A 9 18.07 -35.95 -5.43
CA LEU A 9 16.94 -35.06 -5.25
C LEU A 9 17.48 -33.64 -5.09
N VAL A 10 17.65 -32.93 -6.20
CA VAL A 10 17.87 -31.48 -6.18
C VAL A 10 16.53 -30.85 -5.79
N PHE A 11 16.30 -30.70 -4.48
CA PHE A 11 15.33 -29.74 -3.97
C PHE A 11 15.90 -28.35 -4.24
N CYS A 12 15.72 -27.84 -5.47
CA CYS A 12 15.73 -26.42 -5.71
C CYS A 12 14.51 -25.85 -5.00
N PHE A 13 14.61 -25.64 -3.69
CA PHE A 13 13.88 -24.54 -3.07
C PHE A 13 14.33 -23.31 -3.85
N SER A 14 13.50 -22.88 -4.80
CA SER A 14 13.54 -21.52 -5.28
C SER A 14 13.50 -20.66 -4.02
N LEU A 15 14.66 -20.14 -3.62
CA LEU A 15 14.78 -18.93 -2.84
C LEU A 15 14.08 -17.86 -3.70
N LEU A 16 12.74 -17.85 -3.64
CA LEU A 16 11.96 -16.66 -3.91
C LEU A 16 12.62 -15.63 -3.01
N HIS A 17 13.41 -14.75 -3.63
CA HIS A 17 13.98 -13.62 -2.91
C HIS A 17 12.75 -12.85 -2.44
N ALA A 18 12.43 -13.04 -1.16
CA ALA A 18 11.29 -12.45 -0.51
C ALA A 18 11.51 -10.95 -0.55
N LEU A 19 10.83 -10.28 -1.48
CA LEU A 19 10.94 -8.84 -1.66
C LEU A 19 10.60 -8.18 -0.33
N SER A 20 11.48 -7.32 0.18
CA SER A 20 11.16 -6.45 1.31
C SER A 20 10.63 -5.10 0.81
N ILE A 21 9.96 -4.35 1.68
CA ILE A 21 9.57 -2.99 1.29
C ILE A 21 10.79 -2.10 1.08
N ASP A 22 11.88 -2.28 1.83
CA ASP A 22 13.07 -1.43 1.67
C ASP A 22 13.74 -1.67 0.31
N GLU A 23 13.86 -2.93 -0.15
CA GLU A 23 14.29 -3.25 -1.52
C GLU A 23 13.35 -2.65 -2.58
N MET A 24 12.05 -2.52 -2.29
CA MET A 24 11.10 -1.85 -3.16
C MET A 24 11.41 -0.35 -3.31
N LEU A 25 11.84 0.30 -2.22
CA LEU A 25 12.12 1.73 -2.17
C LEU A 25 13.49 2.11 -2.74
N GLU A 26 14.43 1.16 -2.81
CA GLU A 26 15.73 1.32 -3.46
C GLU A 26 15.63 1.47 -5.00
N GLN A 27 14.47 1.16 -5.60
CA GLN A 27 14.26 1.36 -7.02
C GLN A 27 14.43 2.83 -7.41
N GLU A 28 15.09 3.08 -8.54
CA GLU A 28 15.28 4.43 -9.09
C GLU A 28 13.93 5.15 -9.27
N ILE A 29 12.93 4.44 -9.80
CA ILE A 29 11.59 4.98 -10.03
C ILE A 29 10.55 4.02 -9.48
N LEU A 30 9.71 4.53 -8.57
CA LEU A 30 8.55 3.83 -8.03
C LEU A 30 7.30 4.71 -8.23
N PRO A 31 6.57 4.57 -9.35
CA PRO A 31 5.43 5.43 -9.64
C PRO A 31 4.18 4.95 -8.88
N PRO A 32 3.25 5.85 -8.53
CA PRO A 32 1.96 5.50 -7.95
C PRO A 32 1.06 4.76 -8.97
N SER A 33 -0.17 4.43 -8.57
CA SER A 33 -1.13 3.67 -9.37
C SER A 33 -1.73 4.44 -10.55
N PHE A 34 -1.49 5.75 -10.62
CA PHE A 34 -1.94 6.65 -11.68
C PHE A 34 -0.79 7.23 -12.50
N ASP A 35 -1.13 7.96 -13.56
CA ASP A 35 -0.17 8.57 -14.49
C ASP A 35 0.31 9.93 -13.96
N CYS A 36 1.57 10.01 -13.55
CA CYS A 36 2.18 11.23 -13.01
C CYS A 36 2.20 12.40 -14.00
N ALA A 37 2.14 12.14 -15.31
CA ALA A 37 2.05 13.22 -16.30
C ALA A 37 0.71 13.99 -16.22
N LYS A 38 -0.28 13.46 -15.50
CA LYS A 38 -1.61 14.06 -15.32
C LYS A 38 -1.87 14.54 -13.90
N ALA A 39 -0.87 14.44 -13.02
CA ALA A 39 -0.98 14.89 -11.65
C ALA A 39 -1.20 16.40 -11.61
N VAL A 40 -2.23 16.84 -10.88
CA VAL A 40 -2.59 18.27 -10.78
C VAL A 40 -2.78 18.75 -9.36
N SER A 41 -3.15 17.88 -8.42
CA SER A 41 -3.30 18.25 -7.01
C SER A 41 -2.02 17.99 -6.23
N ASP A 42 -1.79 18.73 -5.15
CA ASP A 42 -0.54 18.67 -4.38
C ASP A 42 -0.24 17.28 -3.82
N ASP A 43 -1.27 16.52 -3.43
CA ASP A 43 -1.12 15.12 -2.99
C ASP A 43 -0.63 14.22 -4.12
N GLU A 44 -1.13 14.41 -5.34
CA GLU A 44 -0.65 13.68 -6.53
C GLU A 44 0.78 14.09 -6.89
N LEU A 45 1.10 15.38 -6.78
CA LEU A 45 2.44 15.90 -7.06
C LEU A 45 3.48 15.39 -6.04
N LEU A 46 3.11 15.26 -4.75
CA LEU A 46 3.95 14.62 -3.73
C LEU A 46 4.17 13.13 -4.06
N LEU A 47 3.10 12.38 -4.35
CA LEU A 47 3.20 10.96 -4.74
C LEU A 47 4.06 10.73 -5.98
N CYS A 48 4.08 11.70 -6.90
CA CYS A 48 4.89 11.68 -8.10
C CYS A 48 6.31 12.24 -7.90
N ASN A 49 6.68 12.63 -6.68
CA ASN A 49 7.95 13.30 -6.37
C ASN A 49 8.20 14.53 -7.26
N HIS A 50 7.14 15.23 -7.69
CA HIS A 50 7.26 16.47 -8.45
C HIS A 50 7.46 17.69 -7.54
N ILE A 51 6.98 17.59 -6.30
CA ILE A 51 7.23 18.53 -5.21
C ILE A 51 7.78 17.75 -4.01
N GLY A 52 8.53 18.43 -3.12
CA GLY A 52 9.18 17.75 -1.99
C GLY A 52 10.35 16.85 -2.40
N LEU A 53 11.17 17.26 -3.37
CA LEU A 53 12.31 16.45 -3.89
C LEU A 53 13.31 15.97 -2.82
N MET A 54 13.33 16.63 -1.66
CA MET A 54 14.21 16.28 -0.53
C MET A 54 13.65 15.14 0.36
N ILE A 55 12.45 14.64 0.08
CA ILE A 55 11.78 13.56 0.82
C ILE A 55 11.44 12.37 -0.09
N GLU A 56 12.33 12.08 -1.05
CA GLU A 56 12.14 11.03 -2.06
C GLU A 56 11.78 9.66 -1.47
N TYR A 57 12.41 9.26 -0.36
CA TYR A 57 12.09 8.01 0.33
C TYR A 57 10.61 7.94 0.75
N GLU A 58 10.10 9.01 1.36
CA GLU A 58 8.71 9.10 1.82
C GLU A 58 7.71 9.18 0.67
N ASN A 59 8.09 9.85 -0.41
CA ASN A 59 7.30 9.91 -1.64
C ASN A 59 7.18 8.51 -2.27
N LYS A 60 8.28 7.76 -2.35
CA LYS A 60 8.29 6.37 -2.82
C LYS A 60 7.47 5.46 -1.92
N LEU A 61 7.59 5.59 -0.60
CA LEU A 61 6.78 4.82 0.35
C LEU A 61 5.29 5.08 0.14
N SER A 62 4.90 6.35 0.00
CA SER A 62 3.52 6.73 -0.28
C SER A 62 3.02 6.23 -1.64
N ALA A 63 3.89 6.16 -2.65
CA ALA A 63 3.57 5.55 -3.94
C ALA A 63 3.37 4.02 -3.84
N ALA A 64 4.15 3.31 -3.01
CA ALA A 64 3.91 1.90 -2.70
C ALA A 64 2.57 1.70 -1.99
N MET A 65 2.25 2.56 -1.02
CA MET A 65 0.96 2.55 -0.31
C MET A 65 -0.22 2.81 -1.23
N ASP A 66 -0.10 3.77 -2.16
CA ASP A 66 -1.11 4.03 -3.20
C ASP A 66 -1.32 2.81 -4.10
N ASN A 67 -0.23 2.19 -4.56
CA ASN A 67 -0.27 0.96 -5.35
C ASN A 67 -0.96 -0.18 -4.60
N PHE A 68 -0.63 -0.38 -3.33
CA PHE A 68 -1.22 -1.39 -2.47
C PHE A 68 -2.72 -1.14 -2.30
N TYR A 69 -3.11 0.05 -1.82
CA TYR A 69 -4.50 0.44 -1.62
C TYR A 69 -5.34 0.31 -2.91
N SER A 70 -4.86 0.85 -4.03
CA SER A 70 -5.59 0.82 -5.30
C SER A 70 -5.75 -0.59 -5.84
N SER A 71 -4.74 -1.45 -5.68
CA SER A 71 -4.83 -2.85 -6.05
C SER A 71 -5.82 -3.62 -5.16
N TYR A 72 -5.81 -3.37 -3.84
CA TYR A 72 -6.76 -3.94 -2.89
C TYR A 72 -8.20 -3.55 -3.23
N TYR A 73 -8.47 -2.25 -3.37
CA TYR A 73 -9.78 -1.73 -3.78
C TYR A 73 -10.28 -2.39 -5.07
N ARG A 74 -9.40 -2.55 -6.07
CA ARG A 74 -9.75 -3.17 -7.36
C ARG A 74 -10.08 -4.65 -7.21
N ILE A 75 -9.36 -5.40 -6.37
CA ILE A 75 -9.66 -6.81 -6.11
C ILE A 75 -11.02 -6.92 -5.41
N VAL A 76 -11.25 -6.15 -4.36
CA VAL A 76 -12.52 -6.16 -3.62
C VAL A 76 -13.69 -5.77 -4.53
N SER A 77 -13.55 -4.68 -5.31
CA SER A 77 -14.59 -4.18 -6.21
C SER A 77 -15.05 -5.20 -7.27
N LYS A 78 -14.17 -6.13 -7.66
CA LYS A 78 -14.51 -7.21 -8.62
C LYS A 78 -15.42 -8.27 -8.00
N HIS A 79 -15.31 -8.52 -6.70
CA HIS A 79 -15.94 -9.65 -6.04
C HIS A 79 -17.17 -9.27 -5.20
N ILE A 80 -17.33 -7.98 -4.84
CA ILE A 80 -18.54 -7.52 -4.17
C ILE A 80 -19.72 -7.35 -5.14
N ASN A 81 -20.95 -7.49 -4.61
CA ASN A 81 -22.17 -7.38 -5.40
C ASN A 81 -22.43 -5.93 -5.85
N ALA A 82 -23.32 -5.75 -6.83
CA ALA A 82 -23.61 -4.41 -7.38
C ALA A 82 -24.19 -3.43 -6.34
N GLN A 83 -24.97 -3.91 -5.38
CA GLN A 83 -25.61 -3.07 -4.35
C GLN A 83 -24.58 -2.45 -3.40
N ASP A 84 -23.57 -3.22 -3.02
CA ASP A 84 -22.55 -2.81 -2.05
C ASP A 84 -21.35 -2.10 -2.71
N LYS A 85 -21.21 -2.15 -4.05
CA LYS A 85 -20.20 -1.35 -4.78
C LYS A 85 -20.26 0.14 -4.50
N ASN A 86 -21.45 0.68 -4.25
CA ASN A 86 -21.61 2.08 -3.89
C ASN A 86 -20.98 2.39 -2.52
N LYS A 87 -21.07 1.48 -1.54
CA LYS A 87 -20.41 1.65 -0.24
C LYS A 87 -18.90 1.69 -0.41
N LEU A 88 -18.33 0.71 -1.10
CA LEU A 88 -16.89 0.66 -1.39
C LEU A 88 -16.41 1.93 -2.12
N ARG A 89 -17.15 2.38 -3.14
CA ARG A 89 -16.84 3.61 -3.89
C ARG A 89 -16.87 4.85 -2.99
N ASN A 90 -17.80 4.92 -2.04
CA ASN A 90 -17.88 6.03 -1.11
C ASN A 90 -16.69 6.05 -0.14
N ILE A 91 -16.24 4.89 0.35
CA ILE A 91 -15.02 4.77 1.16
C ILE A 91 -13.82 5.32 0.37
N SER A 92 -13.62 4.88 -0.87
CA SER A 92 -12.50 5.35 -1.71
C SER A 92 -12.58 6.84 -2.05
N LYS A 93 -13.77 7.38 -2.33
CA LYS A 93 -13.95 8.83 -2.54
C LYS A 93 -13.65 9.64 -1.28
N ALA A 94 -14.02 9.15 -0.11
CA ALA A 94 -13.74 9.80 1.15
C ALA A 94 -12.23 9.80 1.44
N MET A 95 -11.54 8.69 1.16
CA MET A 95 -10.07 8.60 1.25
C MET A 95 -9.39 9.72 0.46
N ILE A 96 -9.70 9.83 -0.84
CA ILE A 96 -9.08 10.83 -1.73
C ILE A 96 -9.32 12.26 -1.22
N LYS A 97 -10.57 12.56 -0.81
CA LYS A 97 -10.91 13.88 -0.27
C LYS A 97 -10.17 14.21 1.02
N GLU A 98 -10.05 13.24 1.92
CA GLU A 98 -9.35 13.44 3.18
C GLU A 98 -7.85 13.62 2.98
N ARG A 99 -7.25 12.80 2.10
CA ARG A 99 -5.85 12.92 1.68
C ARG A 99 -5.55 14.33 1.13
N GLN A 100 -6.35 14.78 0.16
CA GLN A 100 -6.23 16.10 -0.45
C GLN A 100 -6.35 17.23 0.58
N ARG A 101 -7.34 17.13 1.49
CA ARG A 101 -7.55 18.14 2.53
C ARG A 101 -6.34 18.24 3.47
N LYS A 102 -5.85 17.11 3.99
CA LYS A 102 -4.72 17.09 4.94
C LYS A 102 -3.44 17.61 4.29
N VAL A 103 -3.13 17.17 3.07
CA VAL A 103 -1.94 17.65 2.34
C VAL A 103 -2.00 19.16 2.15
N LYS A 104 -3.16 19.67 1.72
CA LYS A 104 -3.35 21.10 1.52
C LYS A 104 -3.13 21.89 2.81
N GLU A 105 -3.74 21.44 3.92
CA GLU A 105 -3.60 22.09 5.22
C GLU A 105 -2.14 22.16 5.69
N GLU A 106 -1.36 21.08 5.50
CA GLU A 106 0.05 21.05 5.87
C GLU A 106 0.91 21.94 4.95
N LEU A 107 0.70 21.90 3.63
CA LEU A 107 1.50 22.70 2.69
C LEU A 107 1.19 24.21 2.76
N GLU A 108 0.00 24.60 3.23
CA GLU A 108 -0.38 25.99 3.47
C GLU A 108 0.15 26.55 4.81
N LEU A 109 0.86 25.75 5.63
CA LEU A 109 1.50 26.24 6.86
C LEU A 109 2.66 27.19 6.52
N THR A 110 2.41 28.49 6.66
CA THR A 110 3.40 29.54 6.40
C THR A 110 4.23 29.93 7.61
N ASP A 111 3.73 29.69 8.81
CA ASP A 111 4.36 30.14 10.07
C ASP A 111 5.16 29.01 10.71
N LEU A 112 6.33 28.72 10.14
CA LEU A 112 7.28 27.82 10.76
C LEU A 112 8.07 28.54 11.88
N PRO A 113 8.41 27.85 12.98
CA PRO A 113 9.29 28.41 14.01
C PRO A 113 10.61 28.92 13.43
N GLU A 114 11.19 29.95 14.03
CA GLU A 114 12.49 30.48 13.59
C GLU A 114 13.56 29.37 13.61
N GLY A 115 14.27 29.21 12.48
CA GLY A 115 15.28 28.15 12.32
C GLY A 115 14.72 26.76 11.96
N ALA A 116 13.40 26.62 11.80
CA ALA A 116 12.80 25.37 11.34
C ALA A 116 13.22 25.04 9.91
N ASN A 117 13.33 23.74 9.61
CA ASN A 117 13.64 23.27 8.27
C ASN A 117 12.41 23.49 7.36
N PRO A 118 12.55 24.19 6.21
CA PRO A 118 11.43 24.44 5.30
C PRO A 118 10.82 23.17 4.66
N ILE A 119 11.45 22.00 4.83
CA ILE A 119 10.93 20.70 4.37
C ILE A 119 9.81 20.18 5.27
N ILE A 120 9.74 20.62 6.53
CA ILE A 120 8.80 20.09 7.54
C ILE A 120 7.34 20.01 7.04
N PRO A 121 6.76 21.06 6.41
CA PRO A 121 5.41 20.98 5.86
C PRO A 121 5.22 19.84 4.86
N ALA A 122 6.18 19.63 3.95
CA ALA A 122 6.09 18.57 2.96
C ALA A 122 6.24 17.17 3.60
N LEU A 123 7.11 17.03 4.59
CA LEU A 123 7.27 15.78 5.34
C LEU A 123 5.98 15.42 6.08
N ASN A 124 5.42 16.36 6.85
CA ASN A 124 4.16 16.18 7.57
C ASN A 124 3.01 15.86 6.61
N ALA A 125 2.93 16.56 5.47
CA ALA A 125 1.92 16.30 4.45
C ALA A 125 1.98 14.85 3.97
N VAL A 126 3.20 14.32 3.75
CA VAL A 126 3.39 12.93 3.32
C VAL A 126 3.04 11.94 4.43
N GLU A 127 3.48 12.15 5.67
CA GLU A 127 3.10 11.31 6.82
C GLU A 127 1.57 11.25 6.98
N MET A 128 0.90 12.41 6.88
CA MET A 128 -0.56 12.51 6.90
C MET A 128 -1.25 11.73 5.78
N MET A 129 -0.65 11.66 4.58
CA MET A 129 -1.17 10.81 3.50
C MET A 129 -1.04 9.33 3.84
N GLN A 130 0.10 8.92 4.41
CA GLN A 130 0.34 7.52 4.81
C GLN A 130 -0.68 7.05 5.85
N ASP A 131 -1.00 7.89 6.84
CA ASP A 131 -2.06 7.63 7.83
C ASP A 131 -3.43 7.46 7.16
N VAL A 132 -3.75 8.31 6.18
CA VAL A 132 -5.01 8.21 5.44
C VAL A 132 -5.08 6.89 4.67
N TYR A 133 -4.00 6.43 4.05
CA TYR A 133 -4.01 5.13 3.38
C TYR A 133 -4.30 3.99 4.34
N LEU A 134 -3.64 3.95 5.50
CA LEU A 134 -3.88 2.93 6.52
C LEU A 134 -5.34 2.95 6.99
N ALA A 135 -5.84 4.11 7.40
CA ALA A 135 -7.19 4.24 7.96
C ALA A 135 -8.28 3.80 6.96
N TYR A 136 -8.11 4.12 5.68
CA TYR A 136 -9.09 3.71 4.67
C TYR A 136 -8.88 2.28 4.16
N PHE A 137 -7.68 1.74 4.25
CA PHE A 137 -7.42 0.33 4.02
C PHE A 137 -8.11 -0.53 5.10
N GLN A 138 -8.01 -0.13 6.38
CA GLN A 138 -8.76 -0.73 7.49
C GLN A 138 -10.28 -0.66 7.23
N LYS A 139 -10.82 0.51 6.87
CA LYS A 139 -12.27 0.64 6.55
C LYS A 139 -12.76 -0.30 5.45
N ILE A 140 -11.96 -0.54 4.39
CA ILE A 140 -12.34 -1.52 3.36
C ILE A 140 -12.24 -2.94 3.91
N THR A 141 -11.21 -3.22 4.70
CA THR A 141 -11.00 -4.52 5.35
C THR A 141 -12.15 -4.87 6.27
N ASP A 142 -12.53 -3.98 7.19
CA ASP A 142 -13.67 -4.17 8.11
C ASP A 142 -14.95 -4.42 7.31
N PHE A 143 -15.19 -3.60 6.28
CA PHE A 143 -16.37 -3.73 5.44
C PHE A 143 -16.50 -5.11 4.77
N ILE A 144 -15.40 -5.75 4.36
CA ILE A 144 -15.47 -7.09 3.75
C ILE A 144 -15.33 -8.24 4.76
N TYR A 145 -14.66 -8.00 5.88
CA TYR A 145 -14.38 -9.01 6.90
C TYR A 145 -15.60 -9.22 7.81
N ASP A 146 -16.29 -8.14 8.19
CA ASP A 146 -17.46 -8.19 9.07
C ASP A 146 -18.73 -8.68 8.36
N GLU A 147 -18.72 -8.75 7.03
CA GLU A 147 -19.83 -9.21 6.20
C GLU A 147 -19.56 -10.66 5.74
N PRO A 148 -20.20 -11.70 6.32
CA PRO A 148 -19.87 -13.12 6.04
C PRO A 148 -19.91 -13.51 4.56
N LYS A 149 -20.73 -12.81 3.76
CA LYS A 149 -20.81 -13.01 2.30
C LYS A 149 -19.53 -12.59 1.55
N TYR A 150 -18.65 -11.82 2.16
CA TYR A 150 -17.42 -11.26 1.57
C TYR A 150 -16.13 -11.73 2.24
N GLU A 151 -16.23 -12.44 3.37
CA GLU A 151 -15.08 -13.01 4.10
C GLU A 151 -14.10 -13.74 3.17
N HIS A 152 -14.63 -14.56 2.24
CA HIS A 152 -13.85 -15.28 1.24
C HIS A 152 -12.94 -14.40 0.37
N ILE A 153 -13.28 -13.13 0.14
CA ILE A 153 -12.45 -12.18 -0.63
C ILE A 153 -11.16 -11.89 0.15
N PHE A 154 -11.28 -11.67 1.45
CA PHE A 154 -10.13 -11.40 2.32
C PHE A 154 -9.23 -12.64 2.43
N GLU A 155 -9.83 -13.82 2.62
CA GLU A 155 -9.10 -15.09 2.64
C GLU A 155 -8.36 -15.39 1.33
N GLN A 156 -8.94 -15.02 0.18
CA GLN A 156 -8.29 -15.16 -1.12
C GLN A 156 -7.05 -14.27 -1.25
N ILE A 157 -7.12 -13.03 -0.76
CA ILE A 157 -5.99 -12.08 -0.82
C ILE A 157 -4.85 -12.54 0.08
N PHE A 158 -5.15 -12.89 1.33
CA PHE A 158 -4.18 -13.21 2.37
C PHE A 158 -4.09 -14.72 2.65
N THR A 159 -4.14 -15.53 1.58
CA THR A 159 -4.25 -17.00 1.66
C THR A 159 -3.26 -17.58 2.68
N ARG A 160 -3.74 -18.52 3.51
CA ARG A 160 -3.03 -19.24 4.60
C ARG A 160 -2.93 -18.50 5.93
N ASN A 161 -2.87 -17.17 5.92
CA ASN A 161 -2.63 -16.37 7.14
C ASN A 161 -3.69 -15.25 7.33
N ALA A 162 -4.91 -15.44 6.83
CA ALA A 162 -5.94 -14.40 6.81
C ALA A 162 -6.17 -13.79 8.22
N GLN A 163 -6.37 -14.62 9.24
CA GLN A 163 -6.56 -14.13 10.61
C GLN A 163 -5.36 -13.31 11.11
N GLU A 164 -4.13 -13.77 10.87
CA GLU A 164 -2.91 -13.05 11.24
C GLU A 164 -2.83 -11.67 10.54
N TYR A 165 -3.18 -11.62 9.25
CA TYR A 165 -3.27 -10.34 8.54
C TYR A 165 -4.36 -9.46 9.12
N TYR A 166 -5.54 -9.98 9.41
CA TYR A 166 -6.60 -9.16 9.99
C TYR A 166 -6.14 -8.52 11.30
N GLU A 167 -5.58 -9.30 12.22
CA GLU A 167 -5.02 -8.79 13.49
C GLU A 167 -3.92 -7.76 13.24
N LEU A 168 -2.99 -8.01 12.30
CA LEU A 168 -1.95 -7.06 11.94
C LEU A 168 -2.53 -5.76 11.39
N ILE A 169 -3.54 -5.83 10.53
CA ILE A 169 -4.18 -4.66 9.90
C ILE A 169 -4.86 -3.79 10.95
N GLN A 170 -5.51 -4.39 11.94
CA GLN A 170 -6.20 -3.65 13.00
C GLN A 170 -5.26 -3.04 14.04
N THR A 171 -4.05 -3.61 14.20
CA THR A 171 -3.12 -3.20 15.27
C THR A 171 -1.89 -2.44 14.76
N SER A 172 -1.65 -2.42 13.45
CA SER A 172 -0.52 -1.70 12.87
C SER A 172 -0.73 -0.19 12.93
N ASP A 173 0.33 0.53 13.29
CA ASP A 173 0.38 1.99 13.20
C ASP A 173 0.75 2.50 11.79
N THR A 174 1.17 1.60 10.89
CA THR A 174 1.57 1.97 9.52
C THR A 174 1.23 0.89 8.49
N LEU A 175 0.82 1.34 7.30
CA LEU A 175 0.63 0.45 6.15
C LEU A 175 1.96 -0.16 5.65
N LYS A 176 3.11 0.46 5.97
CA LYS A 176 4.46 -0.05 5.65
C LYS A 176 4.65 -1.48 6.16
N THR A 177 4.29 -1.75 7.40
CA THR A 177 4.46 -3.06 8.05
C THR A 177 3.64 -4.14 7.34
N ILE A 178 2.41 -3.81 6.95
CA ILE A 178 1.51 -4.72 6.24
C ILE A 178 2.06 -5.02 4.83
N ILE A 179 2.52 -3.99 4.11
CA ILE A 179 3.12 -4.14 2.77
C ILE A 179 4.41 -4.97 2.86
N ASP A 180 5.27 -4.74 3.84
CA ASP A 180 6.52 -5.48 4.01
C ASP A 180 6.27 -6.97 4.27
N LYS A 181 5.32 -7.32 5.14
CA LYS A 181 4.90 -8.72 5.34
C LYS A 181 4.36 -9.32 4.04
N ALA A 182 3.47 -8.60 3.35
CA ALA A 182 2.91 -9.04 2.08
C ALA A 182 3.97 -9.24 1.00
N ALA A 183 5.00 -8.39 0.96
CA ALA A 183 6.11 -8.49 0.02
C ALA A 183 6.97 -9.73 0.31
N LYS A 184 7.29 -9.96 1.58
CA LYS A 184 8.07 -11.14 2.02
C LYS A 184 7.37 -12.45 1.74
N GLU A 185 6.04 -12.44 1.73
CA GLU A 185 5.20 -13.60 1.39
C GLU A 185 4.87 -13.70 -0.11
N GLY A 186 5.40 -12.79 -0.94
CA GLY A 186 5.18 -12.78 -2.38
C GLY A 186 3.73 -12.47 -2.77
N LEU A 187 3.01 -11.72 -1.94
CA LEU A 187 1.63 -11.28 -2.20
C LEU A 187 1.57 -9.95 -2.96
N VAL A 188 2.68 -9.22 -3.08
CA VAL A 188 2.77 -7.98 -3.87
C VAL A 188 3.86 -8.07 -4.92
N ASP A 189 3.72 -7.28 -5.99
CA ASP A 189 4.79 -7.08 -6.96
C ASP A 189 5.82 -6.04 -6.50
N LYS A 190 6.86 -5.83 -7.31
CA LYS A 190 7.90 -4.82 -7.07
C LYS A 190 7.39 -3.38 -6.98
N ARG A 191 6.12 -3.09 -7.25
CA ARG A 191 5.53 -1.76 -7.09
C ARG A 191 4.65 -1.65 -5.84
N GLY A 192 4.54 -2.74 -5.07
CA GLY A 192 3.65 -2.81 -3.91
C GLY A 192 2.21 -3.14 -4.28
N ARG A 193 1.91 -3.54 -5.53
CA ARG A 193 0.55 -3.92 -5.92
C ARG A 193 0.28 -5.36 -5.50
N LEU A 194 -0.86 -5.60 -4.84
CA LEU A 194 -1.34 -6.94 -4.54
C LEU A 194 -1.52 -7.77 -5.81
N LEU A 195 -0.98 -8.98 -5.76
CA LEU A 195 -1.14 -9.99 -6.78
C LEU A 195 -2.48 -10.70 -6.53
N ALA A 196 -3.42 -10.54 -7.46
CA ALA A 196 -4.63 -11.34 -7.45
C ALA A 196 -4.25 -12.79 -7.75
N LYS A 197 -4.55 -13.71 -6.83
CA LYS A 197 -4.45 -15.16 -7.07
C LYS A 197 -5.72 -15.69 -7.71
#